data_AF-A0A7L3MNE6-F1
#
_entry.id   AF-A0A7L3MNE6-F1
#
_cell.length_a   1.000
_cell.length_b   1.000
_cell.length_c   1.000
_cell.angle_alpha   90.00
_cell.angle_beta   90.00
_cell.angle_gamma   90.00
#
_symmetry.space_group_name_H-M   'P 1'
#
loop_
_entity.id
_entity.type
_entity.pdbx_description
1 polymer ?
#
loop_
_entity_poly.entity_id
_entity_poly.type
_entity_poly.pdbx_seq_one_letter_code
_entity_poly.pdbx_strand_id
1 'polypeptide(L)'
;REDCGNRGSDLLMPWDQDELEFLNESLKKPTRHFWIGLSVPVAGTGWMWENGSDLDQDQFLLDLGKRRGACGTLKGNGIAPQTCNTRLQWICQKESAEI
;
A
#
# COMPACT_ATOMS: atom_id res chain seq x y z
N ARG A 1 -5.52 8.47 -3.51
CA ARG A 1 -5.49 8.24 -4.97
C ARG A 1 -5.50 9.57 -5.73
N GLU A 2 -6.58 10.35 -5.70
CA GLU A 2 -6.69 11.61 -6.47
C GLU A 2 -5.56 12.61 -6.21
N ASP A 3 -5.17 12.84 -4.95
CA ASP A 3 -4.07 13.77 -4.63
C ASP A 3 -2.72 13.34 -5.24
N CYS A 4 -2.39 12.04 -5.24
CA CYS A 4 -1.18 11.56 -5.91
C CYS A 4 -1.32 11.73 -7.44
N GLY A 5 -2.47 11.34 -8.00
CA GLY A 5 -2.73 11.50 -9.43
C GLY A 5 -2.57 12.95 -9.92
N ASN A 6 -3.07 13.91 -9.14
CA ASN A 6 -2.92 15.35 -9.42
C ASN A 6 -1.46 15.85 -9.38
N ARG A 7 -0.55 15.09 -8.75
CA ARG A 7 0.89 15.37 -8.69
C ARG A 7 1.69 14.60 -9.75
N GLY A 8 1.00 13.86 -10.63
CA GLY A 8 1.63 12.97 -11.59
C GLY A 8 2.41 11.85 -10.89
N SER A 9 1.81 11.29 -9.84
CA SER A 9 2.33 10.20 -9.03
C SER A 9 1.22 9.22 -8.67
N ASP A 10 1.59 8.07 -8.12
CA ASP A 10 0.66 7.04 -7.69
C ASP A 10 0.70 6.88 -6.17
N LEU A 11 -0.29 6.21 -5.58
CA LEU A 11 -0.14 5.75 -4.21
C LEU A 11 1.01 4.75 -4.13
N LEU A 12 1.71 4.72 -2.99
CA LEU A 12 2.82 3.79 -2.74
C LEU A 12 2.41 2.33 -3.00
N MET A 13 3.17 1.62 -3.81
CA MET A 13 3.00 0.20 -4.17
C MET A 13 4.39 -0.43 -4.14
N PRO A 14 4.83 -0.92 -2.98
CA PRO A 14 6.09 -1.65 -2.88
C PRO A 14 6.04 -2.87 -3.80
N TRP A 15 7.10 -3.09 -4.56
CA TRP A 15 7.21 -4.17 -5.54
C TRP A 15 7.61 -5.51 -4.91
N ASP A 16 8.38 -5.47 -3.83
CA ASP A 16 8.85 -6.64 -3.11
C ASP A 16 9.07 -6.36 -1.61
N GLN A 17 9.47 -7.40 -0.89
CA GLN A 17 9.74 -7.35 0.54
C GLN A 17 10.92 -6.42 0.88
N ASP A 18 11.95 -6.37 0.04
CA ASP A 18 13.14 -5.55 0.28
C ASP A 18 12.80 -4.06 0.21
N GLU A 19 11.98 -3.65 -0.77
CA GLU A 19 11.48 -2.28 -0.87
C GLU A 19 10.55 -1.95 0.31
N LEU A 20 9.68 -2.87 0.71
CA LEU A 20 8.83 -2.68 1.89
C LEU A 20 9.66 -2.46 3.16
N GLU A 21 10.71 -3.26 3.36
CA GLU A 21 11.64 -3.10 4.49
C GLU A 21 12.37 -1.76 4.43
N PHE A 22 12.92 -1.39 3.27
CA PHE A 22 13.56 -0.09 3.06
C PHE A 22 12.63 1.08 3.37
N LEU A 23 11.37 1.01 2.93
CA LEU A 23 10.35 2.03 3.21
C LEU A 23 10.06 2.13 4.70
N ASN A 24 9.91 0.99 5.37
CA ASN A 24 9.67 0.95 6.82
C ASN A 24 10.84 1.56 7.60
N GLU A 25 12.08 1.25 7.22
CA GLU A 25 13.27 1.84 7.85
C GLU A 25 13.39 3.33 7.58
N SER A 26 13.18 3.75 6.33
CA SER A 26 13.20 5.16 5.91
C SER A 26 12.15 6.00 6.64
N LEU A 27 10.96 5.42 6.86
CA LEU A 27 9.86 6.05 7.62
C LEU A 27 9.99 5.86 9.13
N LYS A 28 11.11 5.30 9.60
CA LYS A 28 11.42 5.03 11.02
C LYS A 28 10.34 4.21 11.74
N LYS A 29 9.90 3.14 11.07
CA LYS A 29 8.90 2.17 11.56
C LYS A 29 7.63 2.89 12.04
N PRO A 30 6.85 3.47 11.10
CA PRO A 30 5.79 4.41 11.42
C PRO A 30 4.78 3.80 12.38
N THR A 31 4.49 4.50 13.49
CA THR A 31 3.49 4.04 14.48
C THR A 31 2.04 4.30 14.01
N ARG A 32 1.88 5.23 13.07
CA ARG A 32 0.59 5.59 12.45
C ARG A 32 0.39 4.81 11.14
N HIS A 33 -0.86 4.66 10.74
CA HIS A 33 -1.21 4.07 9.45
C HIS A 33 -1.14 5.12 8.35
N PHE A 34 -0.54 4.75 7.22
CA PHE A 34 -0.52 5.54 6.00
C PHE A 34 -1.18 4.77 4.87
N TRP A 35 -2.08 5.39 4.12
CA TRP A 35 -2.66 4.77 2.94
C TRP A 35 -1.60 4.50 1.89
N ILE A 36 -1.66 3.28 1.35
CA ILE A 36 -0.88 2.81 0.20
C ILE A 36 -1.85 2.36 -0.90
N GLY A 37 -1.31 2.05 -2.07
CA GLY A 37 -2.05 1.69 -3.28
C GLY A 37 -2.64 0.28 -3.26
N LEU A 38 -3.08 -0.21 -2.10
CA LEU A 38 -3.56 -1.58 -1.94
C LEU A 38 -5.03 -1.56 -1.52
N SER A 39 -5.87 -2.37 -2.16
CA SER A 39 -7.29 -2.48 -1.80
C SER A 39 -7.90 -3.83 -2.15
N VAL A 40 -9.08 -4.13 -1.60
CA VAL A 40 -9.94 -5.23 -2.03
C VAL A 40 -11.12 -4.62 -2.79
N PRO A 41 -11.03 -4.49 -4.14
CA PRO A 41 -11.99 -3.71 -4.92
C PRO A 41 -13.39 -4.32 -4.94
N VAL A 42 -13.51 -5.66 -4.93
CA VAL A 42 -14.80 -6.36 -5.00
C VAL A 42 -14.90 -7.40 -3.88
N ALA A 43 -16.13 -7.69 -3.44
CA ALA A 43 -16.39 -8.77 -2.49
C ALA A 43 -15.85 -10.10 -3.02
N GLY A 44 -15.01 -10.78 -2.25
CA GLY A 44 -14.49 -12.11 -2.63
C GLY A 44 -13.31 -12.07 -3.60
N THR A 45 -12.83 -10.89 -4.02
CA THR A 45 -11.55 -10.78 -4.73
C THR A 45 -10.38 -10.75 -3.75
N GLY A 46 -9.17 -11.02 -4.25
CA GLY A 46 -7.93 -10.84 -3.52
C GLY A 46 -7.59 -9.37 -3.30
N TRP A 47 -6.44 -9.15 -2.66
CA TRP A 47 -5.80 -7.86 -2.54
C TRP A 47 -5.19 -7.46 -3.89
N MET A 48 -5.44 -6.24 -4.32
CA MET A 48 -5.03 -5.72 -5.62
C MET A 48 -4.40 -4.35 -5.46
N TRP A 49 -3.30 -4.15 -6.19
CA TRP A 49 -2.60 -2.88 -6.30
C TRP A 49 -3.32 -1.91 -7.26
N GLU A 50 -3.00 -0.62 -7.21
CA GLU A 50 -3.64 0.40 -8.07
C GLU A 50 -3.40 0.16 -9.55
N ASN A 51 -2.29 -0.50 -9.91
CA ASN A 51 -1.91 -0.88 -11.28
C ASN A 51 -2.68 -2.11 -11.81
N GLY A 52 -3.52 -2.74 -10.98
CA GLY A 52 -4.30 -3.93 -11.33
C GLY A 52 -3.60 -5.26 -11.11
N SER A 53 -2.37 -5.28 -10.61
CA SER A 53 -1.70 -6.52 -10.20
C SER A 53 -2.19 -7.02 -8.85
N ASP A 54 -2.20 -8.34 -8.66
CA ASP A 54 -2.53 -8.96 -7.38
C ASP A 54 -1.36 -8.86 -6.41
N LEU A 55 -1.66 -8.73 -5.12
CA LEU A 55 -0.64 -8.84 -4.07
C LEU A 55 -0.23 -10.30 -3.89
N ASP A 56 1.07 -10.57 -4.07
CA ASP A 56 1.68 -11.84 -3.69
C ASP A 56 1.93 -11.86 -2.16
N GLN A 57 0.97 -12.37 -1.40
CA GLN A 57 1.10 -12.41 0.06
C GLN A 57 2.26 -13.26 0.57
N ASP A 58 2.69 -14.27 -0.21
CA ASP A 58 3.78 -15.16 0.16
C ASP A 58 5.12 -14.43 -0.01
N GLN A 59 5.28 -13.65 -1.08
CA GLN A 59 6.47 -12.82 -1.31
C GLN A 59 6.68 -11.78 -0.19
N PHE A 60 5.60 -11.20 0.32
CA PHE A 60 5.65 -10.20 1.39
C PHE A 60 5.58 -10.80 2.81
N LEU A 61 5.45 -12.13 2.95
CA LEU A 61 5.28 -12.82 4.23
C LEU A 61 4.12 -12.25 5.08
N LEU A 62 3.00 -11.90 4.42
CA LEU A 62 1.85 -11.25 5.06
C LEU A 62 0.64 -12.18 5.17
N ASP A 63 -0.06 -12.13 6.31
CA ASP A 63 -1.42 -12.65 6.45
C ASP A 63 -2.40 -11.50 6.73
N LEU A 64 -2.89 -10.88 5.66
CA LEU A 64 -3.83 -9.75 5.75
C LEU A 64 -5.29 -10.20 5.91
N GLY A 65 -5.58 -11.50 5.77
CA GLY A 65 -6.92 -12.03 5.56
C GLY A 65 -7.61 -11.45 4.31
N LYS A 66 -8.79 -11.96 3.95
CA LYS A 66 -9.61 -11.44 2.83
C LYS A 66 -10.83 -10.72 3.38
N ARG A 67 -10.71 -9.42 3.64
CA ARG A 67 -11.82 -8.59 4.13
C ARG A 67 -12.35 -7.70 3.01
N ARG A 68 -13.60 -7.91 2.61
CA ARG A 68 -14.28 -7.09 1.61
C ARG A 68 -14.21 -5.60 1.99
N GLY A 69 -13.87 -4.74 1.03
CA GLY A 69 -13.89 -3.29 1.23
C GLY A 69 -12.81 -2.78 2.18
N ALA A 70 -11.76 -3.58 2.40
CA ALA A 70 -10.57 -3.14 3.12
C ALA A 70 -9.59 -2.46 2.15
N CYS A 71 -8.91 -1.45 2.67
CA CYS A 71 -7.78 -0.79 2.03
C CYS A 71 -6.52 -1.09 2.84
N GLY A 72 -5.39 -1.21 2.16
CA GLY A 72 -4.10 -1.49 2.78
C GLY A 72 -3.46 -0.22 3.28
N THR A 73 -2.78 -0.34 4.41
CA THR A 73 -2.00 0.74 5.01
C THR A 73 -0.62 0.26 5.39
N LEU A 74 0.37 1.14 5.32
CA LEU A 74 1.69 0.90 5.89
C LEU A 74 1.67 1.26 7.39
N LYS A 75 2.15 0.35 8.24
CA LYS A 75 2.35 0.58 9.67
C LYS A 75 3.41 -0.36 10.25
N GLY A 76 4.30 0.17 11.07
CA GLY A 76 5.33 -0.59 11.76
C GLY A 76 6.31 -1.17 10.76
N ASN A 77 6.29 -2.49 10.61
CA ASN A 77 7.19 -3.25 9.72
C ASN A 77 6.45 -3.88 8.54
N GLY A 78 5.23 -3.45 8.21
CA GLY A 78 4.52 -4.05 7.11
C GLY A 78 3.18 -3.41 6.78
N ILE A 79 2.37 -4.20 6.07
CA ILE A 79 1.06 -3.78 5.60
C ILE A 79 -0.01 -4.26 6.57
N ALA A 80 -1.03 -3.43 6.79
CA ALA A 80 -2.18 -3.75 7.63
C ALA A 80 -3.49 -3.35 6.94
N PRO A 81 -4.57 -4.14 7.09
CA PRO A 81 -5.89 -3.78 6.58
C PRO A 81 -6.54 -2.67 7.42
N GLN A 82 -7.20 -1.73 6.75
CA GLN A 82 -8.03 -0.69 7.35
C GLN A 82 -9.32 -0.45 6.56
N THR A 83 -10.31 0.13 7.24
CA THR A 83 -11.56 0.58 6.61
C THR A 83 -11.26 1.76 5.68
N CYS A 84 -11.55 1.64 4.39
CA CYS A 84 -11.20 2.65 3.37
C CYS A 84 -11.68 4.09 3.67
N ASN A 85 -12.75 4.23 4.47
CA ASN A 85 -13.32 5.54 4.82
C ASN A 85 -12.63 6.22 6.02
N THR A 86 -11.60 5.61 6.61
CA THR A 86 -10.84 6.20 7.72
C THR A 86 -9.99 7.37 7.22
N ARG A 87 -10.03 8.49 7.95
CA ARG A 87 -9.20 9.66 7.65
C ARG A 87 -7.75 9.43 8.10
N LEU A 88 -6.90 9.02 7.16
CA LEU A 88 -5.46 8.83 7.35
C LEU A 88 -4.68 9.65 6.32
N GLN A 89 -3.41 9.90 6.60
CA GLN A 89 -2.46 10.41 5.60
C GLN A 89 -2.08 9.30 4.62
N TRP A 90 -1.54 9.67 3.47
CA TRP A 90 -1.14 8.75 2.39
C TRP A 90 0.27 9.03 1.94
N ILE A 91 0.90 8.03 1.32
CA ILE A 91 2.23 8.16 0.73
C ILE A 91 2.07 8.02 -0.79
N CYS A 92 2.63 8.96 -1.54
CA CYS A 92 2.69 8.88 -3.00
C CYS A 92 4.09 8.42 -3.42
N GLN A 93 4.16 7.59 -4.46
CA GLN A 93 5.39 7.19 -5.13
C GLN A 93 5.42 7.75 -6.55
N LYS A 94 6.61 8.08 -7.04
CA LYS A 94 6.84 8.51 -8.40
C LYS A 94 8.15 7.92 -8.88
N GLU A 95 8.17 7.41 -10.11
CA GLU A 95 9.41 6.97 -10.74
C GLU A 95 10.36 8.17 -10.87
N SER A 96 11.62 7.97 -10.49
CA SER A 96 12.67 8.92 -10.82
C SER A 96 12.87 8.91 -12.32
N ALA A 97 12.86 10.07 -12.97
CA ALA A 97 13.29 10.16 -14.35
C ALA A 97 14.77 9.75 -14.42
N GLU A 98 15.10 8.73 -15.23
CA GLU A 98 16.48 8.53 -15.64
C GLU A 98 16.95 9.80 -16.38
N ILE A 99 18.11 10.32 -15.97
CA ILE A 99 18.76 11.49 -16.56
C ILE A 99 19.72 11.03 -17.65
#